data_AF-A0A497KI41-F1
#
_entry.id   AF-A0A497KI41-F1
#
_cell.length_a   1.000
_cell.length_b   1.000
_cell.length_c   1.000
_cell.angle_alpha   90.00
_cell.angle_beta   90.00
_cell.angle_gamma   90.00
#
_symmetry.space_group_name_H-M   'P 1'
#
loop_
_entity.id
_entity.type
_entity.pdbx_description
1 polymer ?
#
loop_
_entity_poly.entity_id
_entity_poly.type
_entity_poly.pdbx_seq_one_letter_code
_entity_poly.pdbx_strand_id
1 'polypeptide(L)'
;HNPQRGVIQRFEHLGESRGWEAIESWNLPERISNEVRSVSRVLLEGVAPPTEAVDVVLGPEITGIACHESAGHPGEADRVLGREAAQGGESYIKPDLLGTKIGSDVVTVVDDSTIPNSFGYSPYDDEGVAGRERKLIENGYLRELLHNRETAAIFETKSNGAARSAGYDYEPIIRMANTYMKPGDYSVEELIEDVKNGVYIKSYQEWNIDDIRWNQRYVGVEAYRIIDGEIKEPVRNPVIELTTKSFFSSIDAVGKDLEFSAGYCGKGDPMQAVPVWFGGPSIRLRNIRLGSRGP
;
A
#
# COMPACT_ATOMS: atom_id res chain seq x y z
N HIS A 1 3.72 33.03 -6.87
CA HIS A 1 4.79 32.05 -7.20
C HIS A 1 6.01 32.36 -6.36
N ASN A 2 6.47 31.41 -5.56
CA ASN A 2 7.65 31.56 -4.71
C ASN A 2 8.68 30.49 -5.13
N PRO A 3 9.43 30.70 -6.24
CA PRO A 3 10.25 29.66 -6.88
C PRO A 3 11.34 29.07 -5.96
N GLN A 4 11.66 29.77 -4.86
CA GLN A 4 12.60 29.29 -3.84
C GLN A 4 12.06 28.13 -2.98
N ARG A 5 10.76 27.82 -3.02
CA ARG A 5 10.15 26.73 -2.23
C ARG A 5 10.10 25.39 -2.97
N GLY A 6 10.54 25.37 -4.24
CA GLY A 6 10.57 24.18 -5.09
C GLY A 6 9.25 23.88 -5.77
N VAL A 7 9.11 22.63 -6.26
CA VAL A 7 7.95 22.12 -6.97
C VAL A 7 7.47 20.85 -6.25
N ILE A 8 6.16 20.63 -6.21
CA ILE A 8 5.57 19.32 -5.90
C ILE A 8 4.90 18.82 -7.15
N GLN A 9 5.11 17.54 -7.46
CA GLN A 9 4.43 16.84 -8.52
C GLN A 9 3.66 15.67 -7.91
N ARG A 10 2.41 15.50 -8.33
CA ARG A 10 1.53 14.41 -7.90
C ARG A 10 0.90 13.74 -9.11
N PHE A 11 0.80 12.43 -9.02
CA PHE A 11 0.12 11.59 -9.98
C PHE A 11 -0.93 10.81 -9.24
N GLU A 12 -2.11 10.76 -9.82
CA GLU A 12 -3.22 10.00 -9.30
C GLU A 12 -3.79 9.14 -10.42
N HIS A 13 -4.06 7.88 -10.10
CA HIS A 13 -4.59 6.91 -11.03
C HIS A 13 -5.96 6.47 -10.53
N LEU A 14 -6.95 6.61 -11.38
CA LEU A 14 -8.32 6.16 -11.14
C LEU A 14 -8.68 5.11 -12.18
N GLY A 15 -9.35 4.06 -11.74
CA GLY A 15 -9.68 2.93 -12.58
C GLY A 15 -10.68 2.03 -11.89
N GLU A 16 -11.71 1.62 -12.64
CA GLU A 16 -12.79 0.74 -12.23
C GLU A 16 -13.17 -0.15 -13.41
N SER A 17 -13.70 -1.34 -13.15
CA SER A 17 -14.30 -2.21 -14.17
C SER A 17 -15.77 -1.83 -14.43
N ARG A 18 -16.01 -0.55 -14.73
CA ARG A 18 -17.32 0.05 -14.98
C ARG A 18 -17.34 0.90 -16.26
N GLY A 19 -18.55 1.27 -16.69
CA GLY A 19 -18.79 2.21 -17.77
C GLY A 19 -18.40 3.65 -17.43
N TRP A 20 -18.70 4.57 -18.35
CA TRP A 20 -18.37 5.99 -18.27
C TRP A 20 -18.94 6.68 -17.02
N GLU A 21 -20.02 6.16 -16.46
CA GLU A 21 -20.67 6.65 -15.25
C GLU A 21 -19.73 6.65 -14.02
N ALA A 22 -18.69 5.81 -14.02
CA ALA A 22 -17.65 5.86 -12.99
C ALA A 22 -16.89 7.19 -12.98
N ILE A 23 -16.59 7.76 -14.15
CA ILE A 23 -15.83 9.00 -14.27
C ILE A 23 -16.58 10.19 -13.67
N GLU A 24 -17.90 10.23 -13.85
CA GLU A 24 -18.75 11.24 -13.24
C GLU A 24 -18.71 11.14 -11.71
N SER A 25 -18.70 9.91 -11.17
CA SER A 25 -18.65 9.66 -9.73
C SER A 25 -17.31 10.05 -9.09
N TRP A 26 -16.22 10.14 -9.86
CA TRP A 26 -14.91 10.53 -9.34
C TRP A 26 -14.80 12.01 -9.00
N ASN A 27 -15.71 12.85 -9.52
CA ASN A 27 -15.76 14.29 -9.25
C ASN A 27 -14.37 14.96 -9.37
N LEU A 28 -13.73 14.74 -10.52
CA LEU A 28 -12.35 15.18 -10.79
C LEU A 28 -12.10 16.66 -10.47
N PRO A 29 -13.00 17.62 -10.80
CA PRO A 29 -12.75 19.03 -10.48
C PRO A 29 -12.57 19.29 -8.99
N GLU A 30 -13.41 18.70 -8.14
CA GLU A 30 -13.32 18.87 -6.69
C GLU A 30 -12.10 18.14 -6.12
N ARG A 31 -11.85 16.91 -6.59
CA ARG A 31 -10.70 16.10 -6.17
C ARG A 31 -9.37 16.82 -6.44
N ILE A 32 -9.17 17.29 -7.68
CA ILE A 32 -7.98 18.04 -8.07
C ILE A 32 -7.87 19.36 -7.30
N SER A 33 -8.99 20.08 -7.11
CA SER A 33 -8.98 21.34 -6.35
C SER A 33 -8.55 21.14 -4.90
N ASN A 34 -9.03 20.07 -4.25
CA ASN A 34 -8.69 19.73 -2.88
C ASN A 34 -7.21 19.32 -2.78
N GLU A 35 -6.72 18.45 -3.67
CA GLU A 35 -5.32 18.03 -3.72
C GLU A 35 -4.39 19.25 -3.89
N VAL A 36 -4.65 20.11 -4.88
CA VAL A 36 -3.86 21.31 -5.13
C VAL A 36 -3.86 22.24 -3.92
N ARG A 37 -5.00 22.41 -3.24
CA ARG A 37 -5.10 23.26 -2.04
C ARG A 37 -4.23 22.71 -0.90
N SER A 38 -4.37 21.42 -0.58
CA SER A 38 -3.62 20.76 0.49
C SER A 38 -2.12 20.79 0.22
N VAL A 39 -1.72 20.37 -0.97
CA VAL A 39 -0.31 20.27 -1.38
C VAL A 39 0.34 21.66 -1.49
N SER A 40 -0.39 22.67 -1.98
CA SER A 40 0.11 24.05 -2.02
C SER A 40 0.35 24.62 -0.63
N ARG A 41 -0.53 24.32 0.33
CA ARG A 41 -0.34 24.73 1.72
C ARG A 41 0.92 24.12 2.30
N VAL A 42 1.16 22.82 2.11
CA VAL A 42 2.40 22.17 2.56
C VAL A 42 3.65 22.75 1.87
N LEU A 43 3.57 23.05 0.58
CA LEU A 43 4.67 23.67 -0.18
C LEU A 43 5.06 25.04 0.39
N LEU A 44 4.08 25.86 0.75
CA LEU A 44 4.28 27.25 1.15
C LEU A 44 4.59 27.40 2.65
N GLU A 45 3.93 26.61 3.49
CA GLU A 45 3.91 26.77 4.95
C GLU A 45 4.65 25.63 5.69
N GLY A 46 5.01 24.54 5.00
CA GLY A 46 5.54 23.33 5.63
C GLY A 46 6.82 23.55 6.44
N VAL A 47 6.81 23.05 7.68
CA VAL A 47 7.99 23.02 8.57
C VAL A 47 8.73 21.69 8.46
N ALA A 48 9.96 21.62 8.99
CA ALA A 48 10.71 20.37 9.03
C ALA A 48 10.02 19.32 9.92
N PRO A 49 10.14 18.02 9.61
CA PRO A 49 9.63 16.96 10.47
C PRO A 49 10.39 16.93 11.81
N PRO A 50 9.76 16.39 12.88
CA PRO A 50 10.41 16.14 14.17
C PRO A 50 11.66 15.25 14.02
N THR A 51 12.62 15.42 14.93
CA THR A 51 13.88 14.64 14.93
C THR A 51 13.88 13.51 15.96
N GLU A 52 13.05 13.66 16.99
CA GLU A 52 12.74 12.64 17.97
C GLU A 52 11.84 11.55 17.38
N ALA A 53 11.74 10.41 18.08
CA ALA A 53 10.73 9.41 17.73
C ALA A 53 9.36 9.94 18.13
N VAL A 54 8.39 9.80 17.23
CA VAL A 54 7.02 10.30 17.38
C VAL A 54 6.02 9.24 16.94
N ASP A 55 4.74 9.42 17.28
CA ASP A 55 3.69 8.59 16.71
C ASP A 55 3.29 9.13 15.35
N VAL A 56 2.89 8.23 14.44
CA VAL A 56 2.58 8.59 13.07
C VAL A 56 1.22 8.02 12.71
N VAL A 57 0.32 8.87 12.23
CA VAL A 57 -0.91 8.43 11.58
C VAL A 57 -0.67 8.47 10.07
N LEU A 58 -0.94 7.37 9.39
CA LEU A 58 -0.83 7.27 7.93
C LEU A 58 -2.21 7.21 7.32
N GLY A 59 -2.41 7.95 6.24
CA GLY A 59 -3.63 7.90 5.45
C GLY A 59 -3.69 6.66 4.53
N PRO A 60 -4.88 6.39 3.96
CA PRO A 60 -5.16 5.22 3.13
C PRO A 60 -4.17 4.97 1.99
N GLU A 61 -3.71 6.02 1.30
CA GLU A 61 -2.83 5.91 0.14
C GLU A 61 -1.51 5.21 0.50
N ILE A 62 -0.93 5.58 1.66
CA ILE A 62 0.35 5.05 2.14
C ILE A 62 0.16 3.62 2.66
N THR A 63 -0.93 3.37 3.39
CA THR A 63 -1.31 2.02 3.83
C THR A 63 -1.44 1.08 2.62
N GLY A 64 -2.09 1.55 1.56
CA GLY A 64 -2.29 0.78 0.33
C GLY A 64 -1.00 0.38 -0.36
N ILE A 65 -0.13 1.36 -0.65
CA ILE A 65 1.14 1.06 -1.31
C ILE A 65 2.03 0.17 -0.42
N ALA A 66 2.01 0.34 0.91
CA ALA A 66 2.71 -0.55 1.83
C ALA A 66 2.18 -1.99 1.79
N CYS A 67 0.86 -2.18 1.71
CA CYS A 67 0.28 -3.51 1.54
C CYS A 67 0.72 -4.14 0.20
N HIS A 68 0.71 -3.36 -0.88
CA HIS A 68 1.12 -3.83 -2.21
C HIS A 68 2.58 -4.29 -2.24
N GLU A 69 3.49 -3.47 -1.73
CA GLU A 69 4.94 -3.69 -1.84
C GLU A 69 5.48 -4.66 -0.78
N SER A 70 4.91 -4.68 0.43
CA SER A 70 5.46 -5.40 1.60
C SER A 70 4.65 -6.63 2.03
N ALA A 71 3.45 -6.84 1.50
CA ALA A 71 2.68 -8.08 1.71
C ALA A 71 2.29 -8.75 0.38
N GLY A 72 1.86 -7.95 -0.59
CA GLY A 72 1.42 -8.39 -1.91
C GLY A 72 2.52 -9.07 -2.73
N HIS A 73 3.44 -8.28 -3.29
CA HIS A 73 4.55 -8.81 -4.09
C HIS A 73 5.40 -9.88 -3.38
N PRO A 74 5.78 -9.72 -2.10
CA PRO A 74 6.50 -10.76 -1.37
C PRO A 74 5.70 -12.05 -1.23
N GLY A 75 4.37 -11.96 -1.24
CA GLY A 75 3.45 -13.09 -1.18
C GLY A 75 3.23 -13.81 -2.51
N GLU A 76 3.79 -13.33 -3.63
CA GLU A 76 3.71 -14.02 -4.91
C GLU A 76 4.66 -15.24 -4.93
N ALA A 77 4.13 -16.46 -5.06
CA ALA A 77 4.90 -17.68 -4.85
C ALA A 77 6.06 -17.87 -5.84
N ASP A 78 5.94 -17.41 -7.09
CA ASP A 78 7.04 -17.42 -8.06
C ASP A 78 8.20 -16.49 -7.65
N ARG A 79 7.90 -15.34 -7.03
CA ARG A 79 8.91 -14.45 -6.46
C ARG A 79 9.57 -15.08 -5.23
N VAL A 80 8.82 -15.80 -4.40
CA VAL A 80 9.37 -16.62 -3.31
C VAL A 80 10.33 -17.70 -3.83
N LEU A 81 10.04 -18.28 -5.00
CA LEU A 81 10.90 -19.24 -5.70
C LEU A 81 12.06 -18.58 -6.49
N GLY A 82 12.17 -17.25 -6.49
CA GLY A 82 13.28 -16.52 -7.11
C GLY A 82 13.13 -16.24 -8.61
N ARG A 83 11.97 -16.53 -9.22
CA ARG A 83 11.73 -16.32 -10.66
C ARG A 83 11.98 -14.87 -11.10
N GLU A 84 11.73 -13.94 -10.18
CA GLU A 84 11.68 -12.51 -10.45
C GLU A 84 12.93 -11.72 -10.06
N ALA A 85 13.94 -12.42 -9.51
CA ALA A 85 15.13 -11.81 -8.93
C ALA A 85 15.84 -10.85 -9.90
N ALA A 86 15.89 -11.20 -11.19
CA ALA A 86 16.57 -10.43 -12.22
C ALA A 86 15.84 -9.13 -12.65
N GLN A 87 14.54 -9.00 -12.39
CA GLN A 87 13.72 -7.88 -12.91
C GLN A 87 13.19 -6.96 -11.82
N GLY A 88 12.53 -7.53 -10.80
CA GLY A 88 11.84 -6.73 -9.77
C GLY A 88 12.22 -7.12 -8.34
N GLY A 89 13.33 -7.85 -8.19
CA GLY A 89 13.82 -8.32 -6.89
C GLY A 89 13.16 -9.62 -6.40
N GLU A 90 13.61 -10.08 -5.25
CA GLU A 90 13.17 -11.29 -4.54
C GLU A 90 12.07 -11.02 -3.50
N SER A 91 11.72 -12.05 -2.75
CA SER A 91 10.87 -11.96 -1.56
C SER A 91 11.67 -12.22 -0.29
N TYR A 92 11.41 -11.41 0.74
CA TYR A 92 11.82 -11.70 2.12
C TYR A 92 11.07 -12.90 2.70
N ILE A 93 9.88 -13.21 2.17
CA ILE A 93 9.12 -14.40 2.58
C ILE A 93 9.83 -15.62 2.00
N LYS A 94 10.22 -16.52 2.90
CA LYS A 94 10.71 -17.86 2.57
C LYS A 94 9.64 -18.89 3.00
N PRO A 95 9.59 -20.08 2.39
CA PRO A 95 8.52 -21.06 2.68
C PRO A 95 8.35 -21.40 4.17
N ASP A 96 9.43 -21.38 4.94
CA ASP A 96 9.47 -21.62 6.38
C ASP A 96 8.96 -20.46 7.25
N LEU A 97 8.74 -19.27 6.66
CA LEU A 97 8.18 -18.11 7.36
C LEU A 97 6.64 -18.11 7.40
N LEU A 98 5.97 -19.01 6.67
CA LEU A 98 4.52 -19.15 6.79
C LEU A 98 4.14 -19.55 8.22
N GLY A 99 3.13 -18.88 8.77
CA GLY A 99 2.71 -19.03 10.16
C GLY A 99 3.53 -18.23 11.17
N THR A 100 4.55 -17.47 10.75
CA THR A 100 5.31 -16.58 11.63
C THR A 100 4.63 -15.23 11.80
N LYS A 101 4.86 -14.58 12.94
CA LYS A 101 4.33 -13.24 13.24
C LYS A 101 5.23 -12.16 12.65
N ILE A 102 4.68 -11.39 11.71
CA ILE A 102 5.35 -10.28 11.00
C ILE A 102 4.80 -8.90 11.39
N GLY A 103 3.60 -8.85 11.99
CA GLY A 103 2.92 -7.63 12.41
C GLY A 103 2.22 -7.75 13.76
N SER A 104 1.56 -6.67 14.18
CA SER A 104 0.70 -6.66 15.37
C SER A 104 -0.62 -7.41 15.11
N ASP A 105 -1.34 -7.72 16.19
CA ASP A 105 -2.59 -8.50 16.10
C ASP A 105 -3.73 -7.77 15.39
N VAL A 106 -3.63 -6.43 15.23
CA VAL A 106 -4.62 -5.62 14.50
C VAL A 106 -4.39 -5.62 12.98
N VAL A 107 -3.27 -6.16 12.50
CA VAL A 107 -2.92 -6.16 11.07
C VAL A 107 -3.50 -7.37 10.36
N THR A 108 -4.41 -7.13 9.43
CA THR A 108 -4.87 -8.15 8.46
C THR A 108 -4.80 -7.56 7.06
N VAL A 109 -4.00 -8.18 6.18
CA VAL A 109 -3.81 -7.78 4.78
C VAL A 109 -4.30 -8.90 3.88
N VAL A 110 -5.13 -8.55 2.90
CA VAL A 110 -5.74 -9.48 1.97
C VAL A 110 -5.48 -9.07 0.53
N ASP A 111 -5.59 -10.04 -0.38
CA ASP A 111 -5.76 -9.82 -1.82
C ASP A 111 -7.10 -10.42 -2.26
N ASP A 112 -7.96 -9.66 -2.93
CA ASP A 112 -9.29 -10.13 -3.34
C ASP A 112 -9.65 -9.71 -4.75
N SER A 113 -9.66 -10.66 -5.69
CA SER A 113 -10.05 -10.39 -7.09
C SER A 113 -11.55 -10.29 -7.31
N THR A 114 -12.37 -10.53 -6.29
CA THR A 114 -13.83 -10.63 -6.40
C THR A 114 -14.57 -9.35 -6.03
N ILE A 115 -13.87 -8.29 -5.63
CA ILE A 115 -14.46 -6.98 -5.33
C ILE A 115 -15.13 -6.41 -6.58
N PRO A 116 -16.48 -6.32 -6.63
CA PRO A 116 -17.18 -5.86 -7.82
C PRO A 116 -16.71 -4.47 -8.23
N ASN A 117 -16.60 -4.24 -9.54
CA ASN A 117 -16.19 -2.96 -10.14
C ASN A 117 -14.76 -2.49 -9.83
N SER A 118 -13.98 -3.24 -9.05
CA SER A 118 -12.57 -2.92 -8.82
C SER A 118 -11.75 -2.91 -10.11
N PHE A 119 -10.64 -2.19 -10.13
CA PHE A 119 -9.75 -2.19 -11.29
C PHE A 119 -9.10 -3.55 -11.52
N GLY A 120 -8.80 -4.27 -10.43
CA GLY A 120 -8.31 -5.65 -10.46
C GLY A 120 -9.41 -6.72 -10.51
N TYR A 121 -10.67 -6.36 -10.81
CA TYR A 121 -11.79 -7.32 -10.77
C TYR A 121 -11.59 -8.48 -11.75
N SER A 122 -11.61 -9.70 -11.22
CA SER A 122 -11.41 -10.94 -11.95
C SER A 122 -12.05 -12.09 -11.16
N PRO A 123 -13.28 -12.52 -11.52
CA PRO A 123 -13.97 -13.61 -10.82
C PRO A 123 -13.35 -14.99 -11.11
N TYR A 124 -12.59 -15.11 -12.20
CA TYR A 124 -11.74 -16.25 -12.52
C TYR A 124 -10.42 -15.72 -13.02
N ASP A 125 -9.34 -16.36 -12.61
CA ASP A 125 -8.00 -16.08 -13.09
C ASP A 125 -7.79 -16.64 -14.51
N ASP A 126 -6.63 -16.36 -15.12
CA ASP A 126 -6.33 -16.76 -16.51
C ASP A 126 -6.02 -18.27 -16.66
N GLU A 127 -6.06 -19.05 -15.57
CA GLU A 127 -6.05 -20.52 -15.56
C GLU A 127 -7.45 -21.11 -15.29
N GLY A 128 -8.49 -20.27 -15.27
CA GLY A 128 -9.89 -20.63 -15.04
C GLY A 128 -10.18 -21.02 -13.59
N VAL A 129 -9.35 -20.63 -12.63
CA VAL A 129 -9.56 -20.87 -11.19
C VAL A 129 -10.39 -19.73 -10.61
N ALA A 130 -11.46 -20.08 -9.88
CA ALA A 130 -12.32 -19.09 -9.26
C ALA A 130 -11.55 -18.22 -8.26
N GLY A 131 -11.74 -16.90 -8.38
CA GLY A 131 -11.18 -15.90 -7.47
C GLY A 131 -11.82 -15.99 -6.08
N ARG A 132 -11.07 -15.55 -5.07
CA ARG A 132 -11.55 -15.35 -3.70
C ARG A 132 -10.66 -14.33 -3.00
N GLU A 133 -11.12 -13.88 -1.84
CA GLU A 133 -10.25 -13.24 -0.87
C GLU A 133 -9.19 -14.22 -0.36
N ARG A 134 -7.94 -13.75 -0.33
CA ARG A 134 -6.73 -14.46 0.11
C ARG A 134 -6.11 -13.69 1.25
N LYS A 135 -5.86 -14.35 2.38
CA LYS A 135 -5.34 -13.70 3.59
C LYS A 135 -3.82 -13.76 3.60
N LEU A 136 -3.15 -12.75 3.06
CA LEU A 136 -1.67 -12.72 3.05
C LEU A 136 -1.11 -12.62 4.47
N ILE A 137 -1.69 -11.70 5.26
CA ILE A 137 -1.42 -11.54 6.70
C ILE A 137 -2.76 -11.57 7.43
N GLU A 138 -2.88 -12.36 8.50
CA GLU A 138 -4.06 -12.37 9.36
C GLU A 138 -3.66 -12.27 10.83
N ASN A 139 -4.13 -11.21 11.49
CA ASN A 139 -3.78 -10.85 12.87
C ASN A 139 -2.26 -10.82 13.10
N GLY A 140 -1.53 -10.25 12.15
CA GLY A 140 -0.08 -10.12 12.18
C GLY A 140 0.70 -11.37 11.78
N TYR A 141 0.04 -12.49 11.46
CA TYR A 141 0.69 -13.73 11.03
C TYR A 141 0.63 -13.91 9.51
N LEU A 142 1.75 -14.27 8.88
CA LEU A 142 1.78 -14.69 7.48
C LEU A 142 0.96 -15.97 7.32
N ARG A 143 -0.05 -16.01 6.42
CA ARG A 143 -0.94 -17.19 6.30
C ARG A 143 -0.83 -17.92 4.98
N GLU A 144 -1.03 -17.24 3.85
CA GLU A 144 -0.98 -17.87 2.53
C GLU A 144 -0.19 -17.03 1.52
N LEU A 145 0.37 -17.72 0.53
CA LEU A 145 0.95 -17.11 -0.67
C LEU A 145 -0.09 -17.08 -1.79
N LEU A 146 0.13 -16.21 -2.76
CA LEU A 146 -0.58 -16.21 -4.04
C LEU A 146 -0.03 -17.33 -4.92
N HIS A 147 -0.91 -18.13 -5.52
CA HIS A 147 -0.55 -19.31 -6.29
C HIS A 147 -1.31 -19.41 -7.60
N ASN A 148 -0.58 -19.81 -8.64
CA ASN A 148 -1.11 -20.48 -9.84
C ASN A 148 -1.08 -22.01 -9.64
N ARG A 149 -1.48 -22.79 -10.65
CA ARG A 149 -1.46 -24.27 -10.59
C ARG A 149 -0.07 -24.85 -10.44
N GLU A 150 0.93 -24.26 -11.10
CA GLU A 150 2.32 -24.72 -11.07
C GLU A 150 2.93 -24.58 -9.66
N THR A 151 2.91 -23.37 -9.10
CA THR A 151 3.47 -23.11 -7.77
C THR A 151 2.65 -23.81 -6.68
N ALA A 152 1.34 -23.97 -6.86
CA ALA A 152 0.54 -24.78 -5.95
C ALA A 152 1.03 -26.23 -5.89
N ALA A 153 1.41 -26.83 -7.03
CA ALA A 153 1.96 -28.17 -7.04
C ALA A 153 3.32 -28.26 -6.32
N ILE A 154 4.19 -27.25 -6.50
CA ILE A 154 5.51 -27.17 -5.83
C ILE A 154 5.36 -27.07 -4.30
N PHE A 155 4.39 -26.29 -3.84
CA PHE A 155 4.11 -26.06 -2.41
C PHE A 155 3.12 -27.07 -1.81
N GLU A 156 2.77 -28.13 -2.54
CA GLU A 156 1.82 -29.17 -2.11
C GLU A 156 0.46 -28.62 -1.62
N THR A 157 -0.01 -27.56 -2.30
CA THR A 157 -1.26 -26.84 -2.00
C THR A 157 -2.16 -26.76 -3.24
N LYS A 158 -3.14 -25.85 -3.24
CA LYS A 158 -4.04 -25.60 -4.37
C LYS A 158 -3.84 -24.18 -4.91
N SER A 159 -4.03 -24.01 -6.22
CA SER A 159 -4.14 -22.68 -6.82
C SER A 159 -5.27 -21.93 -6.14
N ASN A 160 -5.03 -20.65 -5.81
CA ASN A 160 -6.01 -19.81 -5.16
C ASN A 160 -6.55 -18.72 -6.09
N GLY A 161 -6.34 -18.83 -7.41
CA GLY A 161 -6.90 -17.92 -8.41
C GLY A 161 -6.05 -16.66 -8.66
N ALA A 162 -4.74 -16.75 -8.46
CA ALA A 162 -3.83 -15.62 -8.58
C ALA A 162 -3.03 -15.62 -9.89
N ALA A 163 -3.35 -16.46 -10.87
CA ALA A 163 -2.66 -16.45 -12.17
C ALA A 163 -3.27 -15.38 -13.09
N ARG A 164 -2.55 -14.28 -13.35
CA ARG A 164 -3.03 -13.21 -14.24
C ARG A 164 -2.02 -12.93 -15.34
N SER A 165 -2.55 -12.55 -16.50
CA SER A 165 -1.81 -12.19 -17.71
C SER A 165 -2.23 -10.81 -18.21
N ALA A 166 -1.29 -10.10 -18.86
CA ALA A 166 -1.58 -8.84 -19.55
C ALA A 166 -2.26 -9.05 -20.92
N GLY A 167 -2.25 -10.26 -21.47
CA GLY A 167 -2.81 -10.55 -22.79
C GLY A 167 -2.81 -12.04 -23.14
N TYR A 168 -3.48 -12.40 -24.25
CA TYR A 168 -3.59 -13.79 -24.69
C TYR A 168 -2.25 -14.39 -25.16
N ASP A 169 -1.29 -13.54 -25.50
CA ASP A 169 0.06 -13.85 -25.99
C ASP A 169 1.13 -13.79 -24.90
N TYR A 170 0.72 -13.59 -23.63
CA TYR A 170 1.58 -13.61 -22.45
C TYR A 170 1.24 -14.81 -21.57
N GLU A 171 2.25 -15.38 -20.92
CA GLU A 171 2.04 -16.40 -19.91
C GLU A 171 1.34 -15.81 -18.67
N PRO A 172 0.32 -16.50 -18.11
CA PRO A 172 -0.19 -16.18 -16.79
C PRO A 172 0.89 -16.41 -15.73
N ILE A 173 1.17 -15.37 -14.95
CA ILE A 173 2.10 -15.43 -13.81
C ILE A 173 1.34 -15.12 -12.52
N ILE A 174 1.94 -15.39 -11.36
CA ILE A 174 1.27 -15.11 -10.08
C ILE A 174 1.21 -13.61 -9.88
N ARG A 175 0.01 -13.04 -9.73
CA ARG A 175 -0.25 -11.61 -9.60
C ARG A 175 -1.30 -11.34 -8.53
N MET A 176 -1.15 -10.21 -7.86
CA MET A 176 -2.22 -9.57 -7.10
C MET A 176 -3.39 -9.11 -7.98
N ALA A 177 -4.53 -8.85 -7.34
CA ALA A 177 -5.69 -8.19 -7.90
C ALA A 177 -6.03 -6.90 -7.14
N ASN A 178 -6.53 -7.03 -5.90
CA ASN A 178 -6.86 -5.89 -5.05
C ASN A 178 -6.27 -6.15 -3.66
N THR A 179 -5.10 -5.57 -3.38
CA THR A 179 -4.32 -5.84 -2.15
C THR A 179 -4.53 -4.73 -1.13
N TYR A 180 -5.09 -5.05 0.03
CA TYR A 180 -5.42 -4.04 1.02
C TYR A 180 -5.41 -4.54 2.46
N MET A 181 -5.21 -3.61 3.39
CA MET A 181 -5.43 -3.86 4.82
C MET A 181 -6.93 -3.76 5.14
N LYS A 182 -7.44 -4.71 5.92
CA LYS A 182 -8.83 -4.68 6.40
C LYS A 182 -9.07 -3.47 7.32
N PRO A 183 -10.25 -2.84 7.25
CA PRO A 183 -10.61 -1.75 8.15
C PRO A 183 -10.78 -2.25 9.59
N GLY A 184 -10.46 -1.39 10.54
CA GLY A 184 -10.80 -1.52 11.95
C GLY A 184 -11.99 -0.64 12.31
N ASP A 185 -12.05 -0.22 13.58
CA ASP A 185 -13.22 0.45 14.15
C ASP A 185 -13.01 1.97 14.38
N TYR A 186 -11.76 2.43 14.38
CA TYR A 186 -11.43 3.81 14.73
C TYR A 186 -11.79 4.80 13.62
N SER A 187 -12.26 6.00 13.96
CA SER A 187 -12.23 7.14 13.04
C SER A 187 -10.82 7.73 12.96
N VAL A 188 -10.56 8.52 11.93
CA VAL A 188 -9.26 9.21 11.79
C VAL A 188 -9.02 10.15 12.98
N GLU A 189 -10.07 10.78 13.49
CA GLU A 189 -10.02 11.63 14.69
C GLU A 189 -9.62 10.81 15.93
N GLU A 190 -10.18 9.61 16.12
CA GLU A 190 -9.82 8.72 17.24
C GLU A 190 -8.38 8.18 17.11
N LEU A 191 -7.87 8.00 15.88
CA LEU A 191 -6.46 7.67 15.67
C LEU A 191 -5.55 8.84 16.11
N ILE A 192 -5.98 10.08 15.87
CA ILE A 192 -5.22 11.30 16.15
C ILE A 192 -5.30 11.72 17.62
N GLU A 193 -6.45 11.61 18.28
CA GLU A 193 -6.69 12.20 19.61
C GLU A 193 -5.75 11.68 20.72
N ASP A 194 -5.31 10.43 20.62
CA ASP A 194 -4.39 9.79 21.57
C ASP A 194 -2.89 9.98 21.21
N VAL A 195 -2.61 10.85 20.24
CA VAL A 195 -1.24 11.21 19.83
C VAL A 195 -0.81 12.51 20.51
N LYS A 196 0.10 12.39 21.49
CA LYS A 196 0.66 13.55 22.21
C LYS A 196 1.61 14.38 21.34
N ASN A 197 2.47 13.70 20.59
CA ASN A 197 3.41 14.32 19.67
C ASN A 197 3.58 13.41 18.46
N GLY A 198 3.23 13.90 17.29
CA GLY A 198 3.16 13.08 16.10
C GLY A 198 3.13 13.81 14.79
N VAL A 199 2.98 13.03 13.72
CA VAL A 199 2.75 13.54 12.37
C VAL A 199 1.63 12.72 11.74
N TYR A 200 0.62 13.40 11.22
CA TYR A 200 -0.33 12.80 10.30
C TYR A 200 0.23 12.96 8.89
N ILE A 201 0.51 11.84 8.20
CA ILE A 201 0.92 11.83 6.80
C ILE A 201 -0.23 11.24 6.00
N LYS A 202 -0.96 12.10 5.29
CA LYS A 202 -2.19 11.72 4.59
C LYS A 202 -1.92 11.08 3.23
N SER A 203 -0.94 11.59 2.50
CA SER A 203 -0.54 11.09 1.17
C SER A 203 0.97 11.14 0.98
N TYR A 204 1.48 10.46 -0.06
CA TYR A 204 2.90 10.42 -0.41
C TYR A 204 3.17 10.98 -1.81
N GLN A 205 4.42 11.35 -2.09
CA GLN A 205 4.87 11.71 -3.45
C GLN A 205 5.88 10.70 -4.01
N GLU A 206 6.57 9.98 -3.13
CA GLU A 206 7.57 9.00 -3.50
C GLU A 206 7.50 7.81 -2.56
N TRP A 207 7.78 6.64 -3.12
CA TRP A 207 7.95 5.40 -2.40
C TRP A 207 9.13 4.65 -3.03
N ASN A 208 9.85 3.87 -2.23
CA ASN A 208 10.90 2.97 -2.68
C ASN A 208 10.88 1.71 -1.81
N ILE A 209 11.23 0.58 -2.42
CA ILE A 209 11.40 -0.71 -1.76
C ILE A 209 12.77 -1.29 -2.16
N ASP A 210 13.43 -2.02 -1.27
CA ASP A 210 14.66 -2.74 -1.62
C ASP A 210 14.38 -4.01 -2.43
N ASP A 211 15.45 -4.63 -2.92
CA ASP A 211 15.43 -5.80 -3.81
C ASP A 211 14.81 -7.04 -3.17
N ILE A 212 14.86 -7.19 -1.84
CA ILE A 212 14.21 -8.30 -1.12
C ILE A 212 12.87 -7.91 -0.50
N ARG A 213 12.44 -6.66 -0.66
CA ARG A 213 11.18 -6.10 -0.12
C ARG A 213 11.10 -6.11 1.40
N TRP A 214 12.25 -6.04 2.05
CA TRP A 214 12.40 -5.95 3.48
C TRP A 214 12.46 -4.52 3.99
N ASN A 215 13.08 -3.61 3.24
CA ASN A 215 13.19 -2.20 3.62
C ASN A 215 12.28 -1.36 2.73
N GLN A 216 11.53 -0.46 3.35
CA GLN A 216 10.56 0.41 2.69
C GLN A 216 10.79 1.86 3.09
N ARG A 217 10.59 2.75 2.11
CA ARG A 217 10.74 4.19 2.27
C ARG A 217 9.59 4.94 1.62
N TYR A 218 8.96 5.85 2.37
CA TYR A 218 7.89 6.72 1.89
C TYR A 218 8.19 8.18 2.18
N VAL A 219 7.95 9.06 1.22
CA VAL A 219 8.06 10.51 1.39
C VAL A 219 6.67 11.13 1.35
N GLY A 220 6.22 11.66 2.48
CA GLY A 220 4.93 12.34 2.61
C GLY A 220 4.84 13.61 1.77
N VAL A 221 3.64 13.93 1.29
CA VAL A 221 3.36 15.13 0.49
C VAL A 221 2.29 16.02 1.12
N GLU A 222 1.20 15.44 1.62
CA GLU A 222 0.24 16.09 2.51
C GLU A 222 0.48 15.57 3.92
N ALA A 223 1.06 16.41 4.79
CA ALA A 223 1.36 16.01 6.15
C ALA A 223 1.24 17.18 7.14
N TYR A 224 0.94 16.86 8.40
CA TYR A 224 0.69 17.83 9.46
C TYR A 224 1.23 17.34 10.80
N ARG A 225 1.66 18.27 11.66
CA ARG A 225 2.00 17.98 13.05
C ARG A 225 0.73 17.60 13.81
N ILE A 226 0.87 16.62 14.70
CA ILE A 226 -0.11 16.32 15.74
C ILE A 226 0.50 16.72 17.07
N ILE A 227 -0.18 17.58 17.83
CA ILE A 227 0.23 17.98 19.18
C ILE A 227 -1.00 17.88 20.08
N ASP A 228 -0.89 17.06 21.12
CA ASP A 228 -1.96 16.79 22.10
C ASP A 228 -3.31 16.47 21.44
N GLY A 229 -3.30 15.57 20.46
CA GLY A 229 -4.50 15.12 19.77
C GLY A 229 -5.05 16.06 18.70
N GLU A 230 -4.35 17.15 18.39
CA GLU A 230 -4.83 18.15 17.43
C GLU A 230 -3.88 18.33 16.25
N ILE A 231 -4.45 18.46 15.05
CA ILE A 231 -3.72 18.81 13.82
C ILE A 231 -3.27 20.28 13.87
N LYS A 232 -1.97 20.51 13.63
CA LYS A 232 -1.33 21.83 13.70
C LYS A 232 -0.73 22.24 12.35
N GLU A 233 0.52 22.69 12.34
CA GLU A 233 1.23 23.17 11.16
C GLU A 233 1.52 22.04 10.15
N PRO A 234 1.56 22.35 8.84
CA PRO A 234 1.96 21.38 7.83
C PRO A 234 3.43 20.98 7.96
N VAL A 235 3.74 19.73 7.62
CA VAL A 235 5.10 19.16 7.64
C VAL A 235 5.58 18.93 6.22
N ARG A 236 6.75 19.46 5.89
CA ARG A 236 7.38 19.36 4.58
C ARG A 236 8.17 18.05 4.48
N ASN A 237 7.78 17.19 3.53
CA ASN A 237 8.50 15.97 3.13
C ASN A 237 8.97 15.07 4.30
N PRO A 238 8.08 14.70 5.26
CA PRO A 238 8.45 13.71 6.26
C PRO A 238 8.78 12.38 5.56
N VAL A 239 9.86 11.73 5.99
CA VAL A 239 10.30 10.45 5.42
C VAL A 239 10.11 9.35 6.46
N ILE A 240 9.43 8.28 6.06
CA ILE A 240 9.40 7.03 6.80
C ILE A 240 10.37 6.08 6.14
N GLU A 241 11.24 5.47 6.94
CA GLU A 241 12.13 4.40 6.51
C GLU A 241 12.11 3.32 7.58
N LEU A 242 11.54 2.17 7.26
CA LEU A 242 11.30 1.08 8.19
C LEU A 242 11.54 -0.26 7.49
N THR A 243 11.79 -1.30 8.27
CA THR A 243 11.66 -2.66 7.75
C THR A 243 10.18 -3.04 7.65
N THR A 244 9.84 -3.99 6.78
CA THR A 244 8.50 -4.56 6.62
C THR A 244 7.93 -5.04 7.97
N LYS A 245 8.75 -5.76 8.75
CA LYS A 245 8.35 -6.20 10.09
C LYS A 245 8.16 -5.04 11.06
N SER A 246 9.08 -4.05 11.06
CA SER A 246 8.96 -2.90 11.96
C SER A 246 7.69 -2.10 11.68
N PHE A 247 7.36 -1.88 10.41
CA PHE A 247 6.13 -1.21 10.00
C PHE A 247 4.90 -1.94 10.52
N PHE A 248 4.68 -3.20 10.12
CA PHE A 248 3.48 -3.94 10.53
C PHE A 248 3.42 -4.18 12.04
N SER A 249 4.57 -4.32 12.73
CA SER A 249 4.60 -4.52 14.18
C SER A 249 4.35 -3.23 14.97
N SER A 250 4.59 -2.07 14.38
CA SER A 250 4.38 -0.76 15.03
C SER A 250 2.94 -0.28 15.00
N ILE A 251 2.07 -0.92 14.21
CA ILE A 251 0.66 -0.55 14.06
C ILE A 251 -0.09 -0.95 15.32
N ASP A 252 -0.70 0.01 16.03
CA ASP A 252 -1.49 -0.26 17.24
C ASP A 252 -2.99 0.00 17.06
N ALA A 253 -3.39 0.79 16.05
CA ALA A 253 -4.78 1.10 15.76
C ALA A 253 -5.02 1.23 14.25
N VAL A 254 -6.22 0.85 13.82
CA VAL A 254 -6.63 0.75 12.42
C VAL A 254 -7.97 1.44 12.24
N GLY A 255 -8.05 2.34 11.27
CA GLY A 255 -9.22 3.13 10.96
C GLY A 255 -10.30 2.35 10.22
N LYS A 256 -11.51 2.93 10.14
CA LYS A 256 -12.65 2.41 9.38
C LYS A 256 -12.75 2.96 7.95
N ASP A 257 -11.92 3.95 7.62
CA ASP A 257 -11.88 4.71 6.37
C ASP A 257 -11.13 3.96 5.26
N LEU A 258 -11.68 2.84 4.80
CA LEU A 258 -11.07 2.08 3.71
C LEU A 258 -11.18 2.83 2.37
N GLU A 259 -10.03 3.23 1.82
CA GLU A 259 -9.94 3.76 0.46
C GLU A 259 -8.98 2.93 -0.39
N PHE A 260 -9.16 3.04 -1.72
CA PHE A 260 -8.36 2.35 -2.71
C PHE A 260 -7.78 3.33 -3.72
N SER A 261 -6.58 3.02 -4.20
CA SER A 261 -5.95 3.64 -5.35
C SER A 261 -5.85 2.63 -6.49
N ALA A 262 -6.03 3.10 -7.71
CA ALA A 262 -5.84 2.28 -8.89
C ALA A 262 -4.39 2.34 -9.37
N GLY A 263 -3.91 1.27 -9.98
CA GLY A 263 -2.59 1.25 -10.59
C GLY A 263 -2.45 0.13 -11.60
N TYR A 264 -1.40 0.21 -12.41
CA TYR A 264 -0.91 -0.90 -13.19
C TYR A 264 0.32 -1.47 -12.50
N CYS A 265 0.19 -2.68 -11.97
CA CYS A 265 1.31 -3.41 -11.39
C CYS A 265 2.14 -4.00 -12.53
N GLY A 266 3.45 -3.80 -12.55
CA GLY A 266 4.37 -4.36 -13.55
C GLY A 266 5.12 -5.58 -13.01
N LYS A 267 5.20 -6.67 -13.78
CA LYS A 267 5.94 -7.89 -13.42
C LYS A 267 6.29 -8.73 -14.65
N GLY A 268 7.33 -9.55 -14.58
CA GLY A 268 7.68 -10.55 -15.60
C GLY A 268 8.67 -10.06 -16.66
N ASP A 269 9.19 -11.00 -17.43
CA ASP A 269 10.05 -10.77 -18.60
C ASP A 269 9.59 -11.65 -19.77
N PRO A 270 8.87 -11.10 -20.77
CA PRO A 270 8.61 -9.68 -21.00
C PRO A 270 7.70 -9.03 -19.94
N MET A 271 7.87 -7.71 -19.73
CA MET A 271 7.12 -6.93 -18.75
C MET A 271 5.61 -6.97 -19.01
N GLN A 272 4.85 -7.38 -17.99
CA GLN A 272 3.38 -7.42 -17.99
C GLN A 272 2.79 -6.42 -16.99
N ALA A 273 2.01 -5.47 -17.50
CA ALA A 273 1.25 -4.53 -16.70
C ALA A 273 -0.21 -4.99 -16.53
N VAL A 274 -0.65 -5.28 -15.30
CA VAL A 274 -2.04 -5.69 -15.01
C VAL A 274 -2.71 -4.67 -14.09
N PRO A 275 -4.02 -4.39 -14.27
CA PRO A 275 -4.73 -3.44 -13.43
C PRO A 275 -4.93 -4.03 -12.03
N VAL A 276 -4.70 -3.20 -11.02
CA VAL A 276 -4.85 -3.55 -9.60
C VAL A 276 -5.48 -2.41 -8.82
N TRP A 277 -6.13 -2.74 -7.71
CA TRP A 277 -6.23 -1.81 -6.59
C TRP A 277 -5.21 -2.14 -5.51
N PHE A 278 -4.74 -1.10 -4.85
CA PHE A 278 -4.10 -1.22 -3.56
C PHE A 278 -4.76 -0.24 -2.61
N GLY A 279 -4.88 -0.61 -1.34
CA GLY A 279 -5.67 0.21 -0.41
C GLY A 279 -5.50 -0.18 1.05
N GLY A 280 -6.29 0.49 1.88
CA GLY A 280 -6.30 0.25 3.30
C GLY A 280 -6.94 1.43 4.02
N PRO A 281 -7.16 1.30 5.33
CA PRO A 281 -7.61 2.39 6.15
C PRO A 281 -6.46 3.31 6.55
N SER A 282 -6.79 4.41 7.22
CA SER A 282 -5.81 5.10 8.04
C SER A 282 -5.29 4.17 9.15
N ILE A 283 -4.00 4.29 9.50
CA ILE A 283 -3.37 3.45 10.54
C ILE A 283 -2.50 4.30 11.46
N ARG A 284 -2.36 3.91 12.72
CA ARG A 284 -1.44 4.55 13.66
C ARG A 284 -0.26 3.65 13.96
N LEU A 285 0.94 4.20 13.79
CA LEU A 285 2.23 3.60 14.11
C LEU A 285 2.83 4.29 15.32
N ARG A 286 3.39 3.51 16.25
CA ARG A 286 4.02 4.04 17.47
C ARG A 286 5.54 4.13 17.36
N ASN A 287 6.10 5.19 17.96
CA ASN A 287 7.54 5.35 18.18
C ASN A 287 8.38 5.26 16.89
N ILE A 288 8.00 6.04 15.87
CA ILE A 288 8.66 6.11 14.57
C ILE A 288 9.61 7.30 14.52
N ARG A 289 10.85 7.07 14.06
CA ARG A 289 11.78 8.15 13.72
C ARG A 289 11.54 8.58 12.28
N LEU A 290 11.25 9.86 12.08
CA LEU A 290 11.09 10.45 10.77
C LEU A 290 12.43 10.97 10.26
N GLY A 291 12.70 10.73 8.99
CA GLY A 291 13.72 11.45 8.25
C GLY A 291 13.14 12.73 7.61
N SER A 292 14.02 13.53 7.03
CA SER A 292 13.64 14.66 6.19
C SER A 292 14.26 14.50 4.81
N ARG A 293 13.48 14.66 3.74
CA ARG A 293 14.05 14.84 2.41
C ARG A 293 14.66 16.25 2.35
N GLY A 294 15.94 16.34 2.02
CA GLY A 294 16.62 17.62 1.79
C GLY A 294 15.92 18.46 0.71
N PRO A 295 16.23 19.76 0.62
CA PRO A 295 15.70 20.65 -0.41
C PRO A 295 16.06 20.19 -1.83
#